data_AF-A0A530GCI5-F1
#
_entry.id   AF-A0A530GCI5-F1
#
_cell.length_a   1.000
_cell.length_b   1.000
_cell.length_c   1.000
_cell.angle_alpha   90.00
_cell.angle_beta   90.00
_cell.angle_gamma   90.00
#
_symmetry.space_group_name_H-M   'P 1'
#
loop_
_entity.id
_entity.type
_entity.pdbx_description
1 polymer ?
#
loop_
_entity_poly.entity_id
_entity_poly.type
_entity_poly.pdbx_seq_one_letter_code
_entity_poly.pdbx_strand_id
1 'polypeptide(L)' 'MCRWAAYLGNAIFLEDVIAAPSHSLVIQSRQAREAKSPTNADGFGV' A
#
# COMPACT_ATOMS: atom_id res chain seq x y z
N MET A 1 0.27 -9.16 8.76
CA MET A 1 -0.07 -7.81 9.27
C MET A 1 -0.47 -7.00 8.06
N CYS A 2 -1.73 -6.64 7.88
CA CYS A 2 -2.14 -5.95 6.65
C CYS A 2 -1.72 -4.47 6.66
N ARG A 3 -1.53 -3.86 5.48
CA ARG A 3 -1.21 -2.43 5.29
C ARG A 3 -2.26 -1.82 4.40
N TRP A 4 -2.80 -0.67 4.81
CA TRP A 4 -4.03 -0.13 4.24
C TRP A 4 -3.78 1.32 3.79
N ALA A 5 -4.43 1.71 2.71
CA ALA A 5 -4.53 3.10 2.28
C ALA A 5 -6.00 3.40 2.01
N ALA A 6 -6.44 4.60 2.36
CA ALA A 6 -7.79 5.07 2.12
C ALA A 6 -7.71 6.47 1.51
N TYR A 7 -8.67 6.77 0.65
CA TYR A 7 -8.74 8.05 -0.03
C TYR A 7 -10.17 8.59 0.02
N LEU A 8 -10.31 9.88 0.31
CA LEU A 8 -11.56 10.62 0.27
C LEU A 8 -11.30 11.95 -0.43
N GLY A 9 -11.99 12.19 -1.54
CA GLY A 9 -11.80 13.37 -2.36
C GLY A 9 -12.40 13.22 -3.75
N ASN A 10 -11.93 14.03 -4.69
CA ASN A 10 -12.31 13.93 -6.10
C ASN A 10 -11.83 12.61 -6.71
N ALA A 11 -12.48 12.15 -7.77
CA ALA A 11 -12.04 10.94 -8.45
C ALA A 11 -10.59 11.07 -8.94
N ILE A 12 -9.77 10.08 -8.59
CA ILE A 12 -8.37 9.91 -9.02
C ILE A 12 -8.14 8.45 -9.41
N PHE A 13 -7.00 8.16 -10.05
CA PHE A 13 -6.66 6.78 -10.36
C PHE A 13 -6.20 6.04 -9.11
N LEU A 14 -6.45 4.74 -9.08
CA LEU A 14 -6.04 3.90 -7.96
C LEU A 14 -4.52 3.84 -7.79
N GLU A 15 -3.77 3.95 -8.90
CA GLU A 15 -2.30 4.00 -8.90
C GLU A 15 -1.76 5.18 -8.08
N ASP A 16 -2.47 6.31 -8.06
CA ASP A 16 -2.08 7.52 -7.33
C ASP A 16 -2.05 7.28 -5.81
N VAL A 17 -2.83 6.31 -5.32
CA VAL A 17 -2.90 5.94 -3.90
C VAL A 17 -2.05 4.70 -3.59
N ILE A 18 -2.07 3.70 -4.48
CA ILE A 18 -1.52 2.37 -4.18
C ILE A 18 -0.07 2.19 -4.63
N ALA A 19 0.38 2.86 -5.71
CA ALA A 19 1.64 2.55 -6.38
C ALA A 19 2.58 3.76 -6.54
N ALA A 20 2.06 4.91 -6.96
CA ALA A 20 2.84 6.12 -7.24
C ALA A 20 3.59 6.71 -6.03
N PRO A 21 3.06 6.67 -4.78
CA PRO A 21 3.78 7.21 -3.63
C PRO A 21 5.16 6.57 -3.42
N SER A 22 6.16 7.34 -2.99
CA SER A 22 7.53 6.86 -2.74
C SER A 22 7.63 5.78 -1.66
N HIS A 23 6.62 5.68 -0.78
CA HIS A 23 6.45 4.64 0.22
C HIS A 23 5.11 3.93 0.04
N SER A 24 4.78 3.60 -1.20
CA SER A 24 3.50 2.99 -1.60
C SER A 24 3.23 1.62 -0.97
N LEU A 25 1.98 1.18 -1.03
CA LEU A 25 1.57 -0.16 -0.57
C LEU A 25 2.30 -1.26 -1.34
N VAL A 26 2.63 -1.04 -2.62
CA VAL A 26 3.45 -1.96 -3.42
C VAL A 26 4.84 -2.13 -2.79
N ILE A 27 5.51 -1.04 -2.41
CA ILE A 27 6.83 -1.13 -1.75
C ILE A 27 6.70 -1.78 -0.37
N GLN A 28 5.68 -1.40 0.39
CA GLN A 28 5.43 -1.96 1.73
C GLN A 28 5.07 -3.45 1.70
N SER A 29 4.59 -4.00 0.57
CA SER A 29 4.37 -5.44 0.40
C SER A 29 5.67 -6.25 0.45
N ARG A 30 6.82 -5.63 0.14
CA ARG A 30 8.14 -6.29 0.09
C ARG A 30 9.08 -5.81 1.19
N GLN A 31 9.02 -4.52 1.53
CA GLN A 31 9.99 -3.82 2.38
C GLN A 31 9.32 -2.81 3.32
N ALA A 32 8.34 -3.27 4.12
CA ALA A 32 7.74 -2.43 5.15
C ALA A 32 8.77 -2.05 6.22
N ARG A 33 8.82 -0.75 6.55
CA ARG A 33 9.71 -0.20 7.59
C ARG A 33 9.11 -0.29 8.99
N GLU A 34 7.79 -0.20 9.09
CA GLU A 34 7.06 -0.13 10.37
C GLU A 34 6.15 -1.36 10.55
N ALA A 35 6.73 -2.55 10.45
CA ALA A 35 6.01 -3.81 10.64
C ALA A 35 6.92 -4.88 11.24
N LYS A 36 6.33 -5.81 12.01
CA LYS A 36 7.05 -6.97 12.56
C LYS A 36 7.63 -7.90 11.49
N SER A 37 6.96 -7.96 10.33
CA SER A 37 7.44 -8.68 9.15
C SER A 37 7.57 -7.69 8.00
N PRO A 38 8.67 -7.70 7.23
CA PRO A 38 8.87 -6.77 6.13
C PRO A 38 7.90 -7.02 4.96
N THR A 39 7.31 -8.20 4.86
CA THR A 39 6.54 -8.65 3.70
C THR A 39 5.03 -8.75 3.98
N ASN A 40 4.21 -8.47 2.96
CA ASN A 40 2.78 -8.72 2.87
C ASN A 40 2.48 -9.35 1.50
N ALA A 41 2.52 -10.67 1.40
CA ALA A 41 2.48 -11.40 0.11
C ALA A 41 1.42 -12.51 0.08
N ASP A 42 0.42 -12.41 0.95
CA ASP A 42 -0.71 -13.31 1.11
C ASP A 42 -1.96 -12.89 0.30
N GLY A 43 -1.85 -11.78 -0.45
CA GLY A 43 -2.92 -11.23 -1.28
C GLY A 43 -3.14 -9.74 -1.03
N PHE A 44 -3.99 -9.10 -1.82
CA PHE A 44 -4.43 -7.72 -1.62
C PHE A 44 -5.89 -7.54 -2.11
N GLY A 45 -6.52 -6.46 -1.69
CA GLY A 45 -7.87 -6.07 -2.11
C GLY A 45 -7.99 -4.55 -2.23
N VAL A 46 -8.90 -4.10 -3.08
CA VAL A 46 -9.18 -2.69 -3.40
C VAL A 46 -10.66 -2.45 -3.51
#